data_AF-M5XYN8-F1
#
_entry.id   AF-M5XYN8-F1
#
_cell.length_a   1.000
_cell.length_b   1.000
_cell.length_c   1.000
_cell.angle_alpha   90.00
_cell.angle_beta   90.00
_cell.angle_gamma   90.00
#
_symmetry.space_group_name_H-M   'P 1'
#
loop_
_entity.id
_entity.type
_entity.pdbx_description
1 polymer ?
#
loop_
_entity_poly.entity_id
_entity_poly.type
_entity_poly.pdbx_seq_one_letter_code
_entity_poly.pdbx_strand_id
1 'polypeptide(L)'
;MAMALRPIDNALPTTPERPKKQTKVPVSIQKQPEFGVNDENQAPLPAATIDATIDYISSENLKPISDPDFKILSLNEGLDSKDWVKVCESLNNVRRFALYHSALLFPTLEKVMVVMVKAMKNPRSALCKTSIMASFDIFKAFGDSLFDSATSAAFDQLLLQLLLKASQDKRFVCEEADRTLNTMVQSLTPLPLLQKLRAYASHANPRVRAKAAVSVSACVSKMGLEGMKDYGLVSLVKMAADLLNDRLPEAREAARGIVLSVYNAYTENEEEKQEIWLNFCQSNLTPIHAQSMVKITSSQ
;
A
#
# COMPACT_ATOMS: atom_id res chain seq x y z
N MET A 1 0.39 -60.46 58.45
CA MET A 1 -0.87 -59.88 58.98
C MET A 1 -0.65 -58.38 59.07
N ALA A 2 -1.14 -57.58 58.10
CA ALA A 2 -2.41 -56.84 58.13
C ALA A 2 -2.40 -55.76 59.25
N MET A 3 -2.68 -54.47 59.06
CA MET A 3 -3.58 -53.78 58.12
C MET A 3 -3.14 -52.33 57.81
N ALA A 4 -3.72 -51.80 56.73
CA ALA A 4 -3.61 -50.47 56.17
C ALA A 4 -4.40 -49.38 56.94
N LEU A 5 -3.99 -48.11 56.76
CA LEU A 5 -4.87 -46.95 56.81
C LEU A 5 -4.52 -45.97 55.67
N ARG A 6 -5.58 -45.36 55.12
CA ARG A 6 -5.70 -44.76 53.78
C ARG A 6 -5.24 -43.29 53.71
N PRO A 7 -4.80 -42.78 52.54
CA PRO A 7 -4.69 -41.34 52.26
C PRO A 7 -6.07 -40.73 51.94
N ILE A 8 -6.24 -39.44 52.28
CA ILE A 8 -7.47 -38.66 52.13
C ILE A 8 -7.62 -38.16 50.67
N ASP A 9 -8.81 -38.41 50.11
CA ASP A 9 -9.32 -37.90 48.83
C ASP A 9 -9.52 -36.38 48.84
N ASN A 10 -9.19 -35.73 47.71
CA ASN A 10 -9.84 -34.50 47.27
C ASN A 10 -10.05 -34.60 45.74
N ALA A 11 -11.30 -34.85 45.35
CA ALA A 11 -11.86 -34.87 43.99
C ALA A 11 -12.87 -33.68 43.95
N LEU A 12 -13.14 -32.88 42.90
CA LEU A 12 -13.21 -32.92 41.42
C LEU A 12 -13.49 -31.44 40.98
N PRO A 13 -13.81 -31.07 39.70
CA PRO A 13 -13.68 -31.77 38.41
C PRO A 13 -13.07 -30.93 37.25
N THR A 14 -12.52 -31.65 36.27
CA THR A 14 -12.29 -31.21 34.87
C THR A 14 -13.33 -31.84 33.94
N THR A 15 -13.80 -31.09 32.92
CA THR A 15 -14.68 -31.56 31.82
C THR A 15 -14.36 -30.78 30.51
N PRO A 16 -14.71 -31.29 29.30
CA PRO A 16 -13.70 -31.73 28.32
C PRO A 16 -13.74 -31.06 26.92
N GLU A 17 -12.69 -31.32 26.13
CA GLU A 17 -12.51 -31.01 24.70
C GLU A 17 -13.62 -31.54 23.78
N ARG A 18 -13.90 -30.80 22.69
CA ARG A 18 -14.83 -31.16 21.60
C ARG A 18 -14.11 -31.21 20.23
N PRO A 19 -14.45 -32.15 19.31
CA PRO A 19 -13.50 -32.68 18.33
C PRO A 19 -13.49 -32.00 16.94
N LYS A 20 -12.38 -32.24 16.22
CA LYS A 20 -12.06 -31.84 14.83
C LYS A 20 -13.04 -32.44 13.81
N LYS A 21 -13.46 -31.64 12.81
CA LYS A 21 -14.34 -32.06 11.71
C LYS A 21 -13.57 -32.09 10.37
N GLN A 22 -13.72 -33.19 9.64
CA GLN A 22 -13.05 -33.55 8.39
C GLN A 22 -13.58 -32.82 7.15
N THR A 23 -12.69 -32.67 6.17
CA THR A 23 -12.88 -32.16 4.80
C THR A 23 -13.73 -33.12 3.95
N LYS A 24 -14.74 -32.60 3.23
CA LYS A 24 -15.38 -33.28 2.08
C LYS A 24 -15.70 -32.28 0.97
N VAL A 25 -15.22 -32.62 -0.24
CA VAL A 25 -15.52 -32.00 -1.54
C VAL A 25 -16.92 -32.42 -2.00
N PRO A 26 -17.62 -31.63 -2.85
CA PRO A 26 -18.46 -32.26 -3.87
C PRO A 26 -18.30 -31.68 -5.28
N VAL A 27 -18.45 -32.60 -6.24
CA VAL A 27 -18.44 -32.47 -7.69
C VAL A 27 -19.84 -32.11 -8.21
N SER A 28 -19.87 -31.45 -9.38
CA SER A 28 -21.01 -31.04 -10.20
C SER A 28 -21.88 -32.20 -10.72
N ILE A 29 -23.23 -32.06 -10.70
CA ILE A 29 -24.17 -32.68 -11.67
C ILE A 29 -25.40 -31.77 -11.90
N GLN A 30 -25.72 -31.53 -13.17
CA GLN A 30 -26.94 -30.89 -13.70
C GLN A 30 -28.18 -31.81 -13.61
N LYS A 31 -29.37 -31.23 -13.36
CA LYS A 31 -30.62 -31.47 -14.16
C LYS A 31 -31.81 -30.63 -13.64
N GLN A 32 -32.46 -29.94 -14.57
CA GLN A 32 -33.86 -29.49 -14.54
C GLN A 32 -34.73 -30.54 -15.27
N PRO A 33 -36.07 -30.40 -15.38
CA PRO A 33 -37.05 -29.65 -14.58
C PRO A 33 -38.26 -30.53 -14.14
N GLU A 34 -39.14 -30.06 -13.26
CA GLU A 34 -40.61 -30.11 -13.44
C GLU A 34 -41.42 -29.49 -12.28
N PHE A 35 -42.46 -28.77 -12.70
CA PHE A 35 -43.66 -28.20 -12.06
C PHE A 35 -43.92 -28.30 -10.54
N GLY A 36 -44.00 -27.12 -9.91
CA GLY A 36 -45.28 -26.54 -9.46
C GLY A 36 -45.84 -26.95 -8.09
N VAL A 37 -45.44 -26.24 -7.04
CA VAL A 37 -46.32 -25.91 -5.89
C VAL A 37 -45.90 -24.55 -5.34
N ASN A 38 -46.85 -23.61 -5.21
CA ASN A 38 -46.63 -22.30 -4.60
C ASN A 38 -46.28 -22.47 -3.11
N ASP A 39 -45.10 -22.02 -2.73
CA ASP A 39 -44.65 -21.95 -1.33
C ASP A 39 -44.34 -20.48 -1.00
N GLU A 40 -45.18 -19.86 -0.16
CA GLU A 40 -45.12 -18.45 0.26
C GLU A 40 -43.97 -18.13 1.23
N ASN A 41 -42.92 -18.96 1.25
CA ASN A 41 -41.78 -18.81 2.15
C ASN A 41 -40.42 -18.77 1.41
N GLN A 42 -40.36 -18.06 0.28
CA GLN A 42 -39.08 -17.66 -0.28
C GLN A 42 -38.53 -16.46 0.49
N ALA A 43 -37.45 -16.68 1.22
CA ALA A 43 -36.57 -15.59 1.65
C ALA A 43 -36.16 -14.79 0.39
N PRO A 44 -36.24 -13.46 0.40
CA PRO A 44 -35.84 -12.66 -0.75
C PRO A 44 -34.40 -13.03 -1.12
N LEU A 45 -34.18 -13.35 -2.40
CA LEU A 45 -32.85 -13.47 -3.00
C LEU A 45 -31.98 -12.34 -2.46
N PRO A 46 -30.74 -12.61 -2.01
CA PRO A 46 -29.88 -11.55 -1.51
C PRO A 46 -29.77 -10.50 -2.63
N ALA A 47 -30.29 -9.31 -2.37
CA ALA A 47 -30.16 -8.19 -3.29
C ALA A 47 -28.70 -8.13 -3.70
N ALA A 48 -28.43 -8.21 -5.01
CA ALA A 48 -27.09 -8.03 -5.53
C ALA A 48 -26.50 -6.80 -4.85
N THR A 49 -25.47 -6.99 -4.02
CA THR A 49 -24.86 -5.91 -3.27
C THR A 49 -24.48 -4.83 -4.28
N ILE A 50 -24.89 -3.58 -4.06
CA ILE A 50 -24.66 -2.45 -4.98
C ILE A 50 -23.15 -2.28 -5.30
N ASP A 51 -22.26 -2.83 -4.47
CA ASP A 51 -20.81 -2.97 -4.74
C ASP A 51 -20.50 -3.74 -6.06
N ALA A 52 -21.44 -4.51 -6.61
CA ALA A 52 -21.34 -5.22 -7.89
C ALA A 52 -21.66 -4.36 -9.13
N THR A 53 -22.03 -3.08 -8.95
CA THR A 53 -22.36 -2.16 -10.06
C THR A 53 -21.15 -1.38 -10.59
N ILE A 54 -20.04 -1.35 -9.86
CA ILE A 54 -18.82 -0.65 -10.29
C ILE A 54 -17.89 -1.61 -11.02
N ASP A 55 -17.71 -1.39 -12.32
CA ASP A 55 -16.74 -2.13 -13.12
C ASP A 55 -15.32 -1.58 -12.91
N TYR A 56 -14.37 -2.47 -12.62
CA TYR A 56 -12.96 -2.13 -12.36
C TYR A 56 -12.13 -2.34 -13.62
N ILE A 57 -12.29 -1.44 -14.59
CA ILE A 57 -11.56 -1.48 -15.85
C ILE A 57 -10.09 -1.09 -15.60
N SER A 58 -9.15 -1.93 -16.03
CA SER A 58 -7.72 -1.63 -15.94
C SER A 58 -7.33 -0.49 -16.88
N SER A 59 -6.25 0.22 -16.56
CA SER A 59 -5.84 1.44 -17.27
C SER A 59 -5.59 1.20 -18.76
N GLU A 60 -5.01 0.05 -19.11
CA GLU A 60 -4.77 -0.37 -20.49
C GLU A 60 -6.04 -0.62 -21.31
N ASN A 61 -7.18 -0.84 -20.64
CA ASN A 61 -8.47 -1.09 -21.26
C ASN A 61 -9.41 0.13 -21.25
N LEU A 62 -8.98 1.24 -20.64
CA LEU A 62 -9.74 2.48 -20.69
C LEU A 62 -9.73 3.06 -22.11
N LYS A 63 -10.82 3.72 -22.49
CA LYS A 63 -10.95 4.41 -23.79
C LYS A 63 -10.88 5.93 -23.60
N PRO A 64 -10.40 6.70 -24.58
CA PRO A 64 -10.47 8.15 -24.57
C PRO A 64 -11.90 8.67 -24.36
N ILE A 65 -12.04 9.89 -23.83
CA ILE A 65 -13.35 10.55 -23.64
C ILE A 65 -13.76 11.22 -24.96
N SER A 66 -15.03 11.04 -25.34
CA SER A 66 -15.64 11.82 -26.43
C SER A 66 -15.89 13.25 -25.96
N ASP A 67 -15.52 14.23 -26.78
CA ASP A 67 -15.66 15.67 -26.51
C ASP A 67 -15.04 16.12 -25.17
N PRO A 68 -13.72 15.92 -24.98
CA PRO A 68 -13.06 16.12 -23.69
C PRO A 68 -13.16 17.57 -23.18
N ASP A 69 -13.11 18.57 -24.08
CA ASP A 69 -13.26 19.99 -23.75
C ASP A 69 -14.64 20.34 -23.16
N PHE A 70 -15.68 19.63 -23.60
CA PHE A 70 -17.02 19.80 -23.02
C PHE A 70 -17.15 18.98 -21.72
N LYS A 71 -16.65 17.74 -21.73
CA LYS A 71 -16.79 16.83 -20.58
C LYS A 71 -16.05 17.32 -19.34
N ILE A 72 -14.89 17.97 -19.48
CA ILE A 72 -14.12 18.49 -18.35
C ILE A 72 -14.92 19.51 -17.52
N LEU A 73 -15.81 20.28 -18.17
CA LEU A 73 -16.66 21.28 -17.50
C LEU A 73 -17.63 20.66 -16.49
N SER A 74 -18.10 19.43 -16.77
CA SER A 74 -19.04 18.69 -15.91
C SER A 74 -18.35 17.74 -14.91
N LEU A 75 -17.03 17.54 -15.03
CA LEU A 75 -16.28 16.61 -14.18
C LEU A 75 -16.40 16.98 -12.69
N ASN A 76 -16.29 18.26 -12.39
CA ASN A 76 -16.36 18.79 -11.03
C ASN A 76 -17.73 18.54 -10.37
N GLU A 77 -18.82 18.68 -11.12
CA GLU A 77 -20.17 18.42 -10.61
C GLU A 77 -20.34 16.96 -10.21
N GLY A 78 -19.77 16.04 -10.98
CA GLY A 78 -19.79 14.62 -10.67
C GLY A 78 -18.92 14.24 -9.46
N LEU A 79 -17.74 14.86 -9.33
CA LEU A 79 -16.85 14.68 -8.18
C LEU A 79 -17.45 15.23 -6.86
N ASP A 80 -18.24 16.30 -6.94
CA ASP A 80 -18.91 16.91 -5.78
C ASP A 80 -20.27 16.23 -5.43
N SER A 81 -20.64 15.18 -6.17
CA SER A 81 -21.90 14.46 -5.95
C SER A 81 -21.99 13.82 -4.57
N LYS A 82 -23.20 13.83 -3.98
CA LYS A 82 -23.51 13.04 -2.78
C LYS A 82 -23.74 11.56 -3.09
N ASP A 83 -24.07 11.24 -4.33
CA ASP A 83 -24.16 9.86 -4.80
C ASP A 83 -22.76 9.32 -5.10
N TRP A 84 -22.33 8.37 -4.29
CA TRP A 84 -21.01 7.74 -4.39
C TRP A 84 -20.81 6.99 -5.71
N VAL A 85 -21.88 6.52 -6.37
CA VAL A 85 -21.80 5.87 -7.68
C VAL A 85 -21.39 6.90 -8.74
N LYS A 86 -22.04 8.07 -8.77
CA LYS A 86 -21.65 9.20 -9.64
C LYS A 86 -20.21 9.68 -9.36
N VAL A 87 -19.75 9.62 -8.11
CA VAL A 87 -18.34 9.91 -7.78
C VAL A 87 -17.41 8.84 -8.37
N CYS A 88 -17.74 7.54 -8.29
CA CYS A 88 -16.97 6.48 -8.94
C CYS A 88 -16.88 6.68 -10.46
N GLU A 89 -17.99 6.99 -11.13
CA GLU A 89 -18.02 7.28 -12.57
C GLU A 89 -17.12 8.49 -12.91
N SER A 90 -17.17 9.53 -12.08
CA SER A 90 -16.36 10.74 -12.25
C SER A 90 -14.88 10.46 -12.03
N LEU A 91 -14.52 9.64 -11.05
CA LEU A 91 -13.14 9.17 -10.85
C LEU A 91 -12.65 8.30 -12.01
N ASN A 92 -13.52 7.49 -12.63
CA ASN A 92 -13.16 6.79 -13.87
C ASN A 92 -12.95 7.76 -15.04
N ASN A 93 -13.69 8.86 -15.11
CA ASN A 93 -13.39 9.92 -16.07
C ASN A 93 -12.08 10.64 -15.74
N VAL A 94 -11.76 10.90 -14.47
CA VAL A 94 -10.43 11.41 -14.05
C VAL A 94 -9.32 10.52 -14.60
N ARG A 95 -9.45 9.19 -14.49
CA ARG A 95 -8.48 8.23 -15.06
C ARG A 95 -8.30 8.39 -16.57
N ARG A 96 -9.41 8.48 -17.31
CA ARG A 96 -9.39 8.68 -18.76
C ARG A 96 -8.78 10.03 -19.15
N PHE A 97 -9.09 11.09 -18.40
CA PHE A 97 -8.45 12.40 -18.59
C PHE A 97 -6.96 12.33 -18.31
N ALA A 98 -6.52 11.70 -17.22
CA ALA A 98 -5.10 11.56 -16.90
C ALA A 98 -4.33 10.84 -18.02
N LEU A 99 -4.90 9.77 -18.59
CA LEU A 99 -4.25 8.97 -19.63
C LEU A 99 -4.24 9.61 -21.02
N TYR A 100 -5.31 10.31 -21.41
CA TYR A 100 -5.49 10.77 -22.81
C TYR A 100 -5.54 12.29 -22.98
N HIS A 101 -5.78 13.03 -21.90
CA HIS A 101 -6.08 14.47 -21.94
C HIS A 101 -5.56 15.19 -20.68
N SER A 102 -4.36 14.85 -20.21
CA SER A 102 -3.82 15.29 -18.90
C SER A 102 -3.75 16.82 -18.77
N ALA A 103 -3.48 17.52 -19.87
CA ALA A 103 -3.46 18.98 -19.92
C ALA A 103 -4.80 19.63 -19.54
N LEU A 104 -5.94 19.00 -19.86
CA LEU A 104 -7.27 19.50 -19.49
C LEU A 104 -7.57 19.25 -18.00
N LEU A 105 -7.00 18.19 -17.41
CA LEU A 105 -7.20 17.85 -16.00
C LEU A 105 -6.33 18.69 -15.07
N PHE A 106 -5.12 19.06 -15.51
CA PHE A 106 -4.11 19.76 -14.72
C PHE A 106 -4.65 20.97 -13.94
N PRO A 107 -5.46 21.88 -14.52
CA PRO A 107 -5.98 23.06 -13.81
C PRO A 107 -6.88 22.73 -12.62
N THR A 108 -7.39 21.50 -12.53
CA THR A 108 -8.29 21.03 -11.47
C THR A 108 -7.66 19.94 -10.59
N LEU A 109 -6.38 19.62 -10.80
CA LEU A 109 -5.73 18.46 -10.22
C LEU A 109 -5.72 18.48 -8.68
N GLU A 110 -5.48 19.64 -8.07
CA GLU A 110 -5.54 19.80 -6.61
C GLU A 110 -6.93 19.40 -6.07
N LYS A 111 -8.00 19.94 -6.65
CA LYS A 111 -9.39 19.62 -6.26
C LYS A 111 -9.68 18.14 -6.42
N VAL A 112 -9.24 17.55 -7.54
CA VAL A 112 -9.39 16.12 -7.81
C VAL A 112 -8.72 15.28 -6.72
N MET A 113 -7.48 15.59 -6.34
CA MET A 113 -6.78 14.89 -5.26
C MET A 113 -7.47 15.04 -3.90
N VAL A 114 -8.02 16.22 -3.59
CA VAL A 114 -8.81 16.43 -2.36
C VAL A 114 -10.06 15.53 -2.34
N VAL A 115 -10.76 15.39 -3.46
CA VAL A 115 -11.91 14.47 -3.59
C VAL A 115 -11.46 13.02 -3.44
N MET A 116 -10.34 12.64 -4.05
CA MET A 116 -9.77 11.29 -3.92
C MET A 116 -9.43 10.94 -2.47
N VAL A 117 -8.81 11.87 -1.73
CA VAL A 117 -8.55 11.69 -0.28
C VAL A 117 -9.85 11.44 0.49
N LYS A 118 -10.92 12.18 0.20
CA LYS A 118 -12.24 11.95 0.82
C LYS A 118 -12.83 10.61 0.42
N ALA A 119 -12.71 10.21 -0.85
CA ALA A 119 -13.17 8.93 -1.38
C ALA A 119 -12.47 7.74 -0.73
N MET A 120 -11.15 7.82 -0.53
CA MET A 120 -10.39 6.78 0.20
C MET A 120 -10.84 6.65 1.65
N LYS A 121 -11.21 7.75 2.32
CA LYS A 121 -11.71 7.71 3.71
C LYS A 121 -13.12 7.13 3.83
N ASN A 122 -13.84 6.97 2.72
CA ASN A 122 -15.20 6.43 2.72
C ASN A 122 -15.22 4.92 3.09
N PRO A 123 -16.23 4.43 3.82
CA PRO A 123 -16.32 3.00 4.19
C PRO A 123 -16.60 2.07 2.99
N ARG A 124 -17.07 2.58 1.85
CA ARG A 124 -17.37 1.76 0.66
C ARG A 124 -16.10 1.33 -0.05
N SER A 125 -15.92 0.02 -0.20
CA SER A 125 -14.78 -0.57 -0.91
C SER A 125 -14.63 -0.05 -2.32
N ALA A 126 -15.73 -0.01 -3.07
CA ALA A 126 -15.70 0.38 -4.47
C ALA A 126 -15.20 1.81 -4.64
N LEU A 127 -15.77 2.77 -3.90
CA LEU A 127 -15.32 4.16 -3.98
C LEU A 127 -13.85 4.32 -3.56
N CYS A 128 -13.43 3.65 -2.48
CA CYS A 128 -12.04 3.68 -2.06
C CYS A 128 -11.11 3.11 -3.14
N LYS A 129 -11.44 1.95 -3.72
CA LYS A 129 -10.59 1.32 -4.74
C LYS A 129 -10.55 2.13 -6.02
N THR A 130 -11.68 2.65 -6.51
CA THR A 130 -11.72 3.52 -7.70
C THR A 130 -10.85 4.75 -7.52
N SER A 131 -10.83 5.34 -6.31
CA SER A 131 -9.93 6.45 -6.00
C SER A 131 -8.45 6.06 -6.00
N ILE A 132 -8.11 4.84 -5.57
CA ILE A 132 -6.73 4.33 -5.62
C ILE A 132 -6.31 4.08 -7.08
N MET A 133 -7.17 3.49 -7.90
CA MET A 133 -6.94 3.32 -9.34
C MET A 133 -6.77 4.68 -10.05
N ALA A 134 -7.53 5.71 -9.64
CA ALA A 134 -7.31 7.07 -10.12
C ALA A 134 -5.94 7.64 -9.72
N SER A 135 -5.45 7.32 -8.52
CA SER A 135 -4.12 7.74 -8.06
C SER A 135 -3.02 7.10 -8.90
N PHE A 136 -3.18 5.82 -9.25
CA PHE A 136 -2.26 5.10 -10.14
C PHE A 136 -2.09 5.83 -11.48
N ASP A 137 -3.19 6.20 -12.12
CA ASP A 137 -3.15 6.88 -13.42
C ASP A 137 -2.62 8.32 -13.30
N ILE A 138 -2.96 9.03 -12.23
CA ILE A 138 -2.44 10.37 -11.93
C ILE A 138 -0.92 10.36 -11.75
N PHE A 139 -0.37 9.41 -11.00
CA PHE A 139 1.08 9.32 -10.80
C PHE A 139 1.83 9.11 -12.11
N LYS A 140 1.30 8.27 -13.00
CA LYS A 140 1.86 8.06 -14.34
C LYS A 140 1.76 9.30 -15.22
N ALA A 141 0.64 10.02 -15.15
CA ALA A 141 0.35 11.15 -16.03
C ALA A 141 1.10 12.43 -15.63
N PHE A 142 1.25 12.70 -14.34
CA PHE A 142 1.73 13.98 -13.85
C PHE A 142 3.15 13.96 -13.26
N GLY A 143 3.64 12.80 -12.80
CA GLY A 143 5.00 12.65 -12.28
C GLY A 143 5.38 13.76 -11.29
N ASP A 144 6.50 14.43 -11.56
CA ASP A 144 7.06 15.47 -10.69
C ASP A 144 6.19 16.74 -10.58
N SER A 145 5.23 16.97 -11.48
CA SER A 145 4.29 18.10 -11.37
C SER A 145 3.41 18.01 -10.11
N LEU A 146 3.38 16.84 -9.46
CA LEU A 146 2.72 16.63 -8.17
C LEU A 146 3.50 17.25 -6.98
N PHE A 147 4.75 17.63 -7.20
CA PHE A 147 5.55 18.34 -6.20
C PHE A 147 5.36 19.85 -6.24
N ASP A 148 4.68 20.38 -7.26
CA ASP A 148 4.38 21.81 -7.39
C ASP A 148 3.68 22.35 -6.14
N SER A 149 3.97 23.60 -5.78
CA SER A 149 3.43 24.21 -4.55
C SER A 149 1.90 24.15 -4.46
N ALA A 150 1.20 24.25 -5.60
CA ALA A 150 -0.25 24.17 -5.67
C ALA A 150 -0.82 22.76 -5.40
N THR A 151 -0.05 21.70 -5.67
CA THR A 151 -0.51 20.30 -5.56
C THR A 151 0.11 19.57 -4.37
N SER A 152 1.26 20.03 -3.86
CA SER A 152 2.09 19.37 -2.85
C SER A 152 1.33 19.03 -1.56
N ALA A 153 0.48 19.93 -1.06
CA ALA A 153 -0.27 19.69 0.17
C ALA A 153 -1.37 18.61 -0.01
N ALA A 154 -2.02 18.59 -1.17
CA ALA A 154 -3.00 17.56 -1.51
C ALA A 154 -2.31 16.21 -1.77
N PHE A 155 -1.13 16.22 -2.39
CA PHE A 155 -0.29 15.04 -2.56
C PHE A 155 0.12 14.42 -1.22
N ASP A 156 0.54 15.22 -0.24
CA ASP A 156 0.91 14.73 1.09
C ASP A 156 -0.25 13.99 1.78
N GLN A 157 -1.47 14.50 1.65
CA GLN A 157 -2.67 13.85 2.18
C GLN A 157 -3.00 12.55 1.42
N LEU A 158 -2.85 12.56 0.09
CA LEU A 158 -3.07 11.39 -0.75
C LEU A 158 -2.07 10.27 -0.42
N LEU A 159 -0.79 10.61 -0.26
CA LEU A 159 0.27 9.70 0.14
C LEU A 159 -0.03 9.03 1.49
N LEU A 160 -0.43 9.82 2.50
CA LEU A 160 -0.83 9.26 3.79
C LEU A 160 -2.02 8.31 3.64
N GLN A 161 -3.03 8.66 2.85
CA GLN A 161 -4.18 7.77 2.65
C GLN A 161 -3.77 6.48 1.95
N LEU A 162 -2.93 6.52 0.92
CA LEU A 162 -2.44 5.33 0.24
C LEU A 162 -1.68 4.39 1.19
N LEU A 163 -0.78 4.94 2.01
CA LEU A 163 -0.05 4.16 3.02
C LEU A 163 -1.01 3.52 4.04
N LEU A 164 -2.02 4.25 4.51
CA LEU A 164 -3.05 3.70 5.39
C LEU A 164 -3.86 2.59 4.72
N LYS A 165 -4.19 2.73 3.42
CA LYS A 165 -4.94 1.72 2.66
C LYS A 165 -4.12 0.49 2.31
N ALA A 166 -2.82 0.64 2.10
CA ALA A 166 -1.89 -0.48 1.97
C ALA A 166 -1.68 -1.24 3.30
N SER A 167 -1.95 -0.59 4.43
CA SER A 167 -1.72 -1.14 5.78
C SER A 167 -2.91 -1.90 6.41
N GLN A 168 -4.00 -2.10 5.67
CA GLN A 168 -5.22 -2.76 6.16
C GLN A 168 -5.28 -4.24 5.77
N ASP A 169 -6.17 -5.01 6.41
CA ASP A 169 -6.30 -6.46 6.14
C ASP A 169 -7.23 -6.80 4.95
N LYS A 170 -7.94 -5.81 4.39
CA LYS A 170 -8.83 -5.99 3.23
C LYS A 170 -8.04 -6.09 1.93
N ARG A 171 -7.70 -7.32 1.56
CA ARG A 171 -6.91 -7.70 0.37
C ARG A 171 -7.22 -6.88 -0.89
N PHE A 172 -8.51 -6.83 -1.25
CA PHE A 172 -8.98 -6.15 -2.46
C PHE A 172 -8.56 -4.67 -2.58
N VAL A 173 -8.44 -3.97 -1.45
CA VAL A 173 -8.06 -2.55 -1.41
C VAL A 173 -6.56 -2.41 -1.15
N CYS A 174 -5.98 -3.24 -0.28
CA CYS A 174 -4.55 -3.12 0.04
C CYS A 174 -3.66 -3.50 -1.14
N GLU A 175 -4.01 -4.51 -1.94
CA GLU A 175 -3.23 -4.90 -3.13
C GLU A 175 -3.22 -3.78 -4.19
N GLU A 176 -4.34 -3.09 -4.38
CA GLU A 176 -4.41 -1.94 -5.30
C GLU A 176 -3.58 -0.76 -4.75
N ALA A 177 -3.61 -0.53 -3.43
CA ALA A 177 -2.82 0.52 -2.80
C ALA A 177 -1.31 0.24 -2.91
N ASP A 178 -0.88 -1.01 -2.68
CA ASP A 178 0.50 -1.45 -2.85
C ASP A 178 0.98 -1.26 -4.29
N ARG A 179 0.18 -1.70 -5.28
CA ARG A 179 0.46 -1.48 -6.70
C ARG A 179 0.60 0.01 -7.03
N THR A 180 -0.26 0.83 -6.45
CA THR A 180 -0.27 2.28 -6.66
C THR A 180 0.96 2.95 -6.03
N LEU A 181 1.37 2.55 -4.82
CA LEU A 181 2.60 3.03 -4.19
C LEU A 181 3.84 2.64 -4.99
N ASN A 182 3.88 1.43 -5.57
CA ASN A 182 4.96 1.05 -6.48
C ASN A 182 4.98 1.97 -7.71
N THR A 183 3.83 2.19 -8.34
CA THR A 183 3.71 3.06 -9.52
C THR A 183 4.13 4.49 -9.24
N MET A 184 3.84 5.01 -8.05
CA MET A 184 4.33 6.30 -7.57
C MET A 184 5.86 6.35 -7.60
N VAL A 185 6.54 5.37 -6.99
CA VAL A 185 8.00 5.31 -6.98
C VAL A 185 8.57 5.14 -8.40
N GLN A 186 7.86 4.47 -9.30
CA GLN A 186 8.29 4.35 -10.69
C GLN A 186 8.16 5.66 -11.48
N SER A 187 7.15 6.46 -11.19
CA SER A 187 6.78 7.62 -12.01
C SER A 187 7.35 8.96 -11.51
N LEU A 188 7.74 9.06 -10.24
CA LEU A 188 8.26 10.29 -9.64
C LEU A 188 9.78 10.20 -9.42
N THR A 189 10.45 11.35 -9.44
CA THR A 189 11.88 11.46 -9.14
C THR A 189 12.17 11.04 -7.69
N PRO A 190 13.17 10.16 -7.44
CA PRO A 190 13.36 9.54 -6.14
C PRO A 190 13.64 10.51 -4.97
N LEU A 191 14.49 11.52 -5.15
CA LEU A 191 14.92 12.41 -4.07
C LEU A 191 13.76 13.21 -3.42
N PRO A 192 12.94 13.97 -4.16
CA PRO A 192 11.80 14.69 -3.58
C PRO A 192 10.75 13.73 -3.00
N LEU A 193 10.50 12.58 -3.63
CA LEU A 193 9.59 11.58 -3.09
C LEU A 193 10.08 11.01 -1.75
N LEU A 194 11.38 10.70 -1.67
CA LEU A 194 12.02 10.21 -0.45
C LEU A 194 11.93 11.22 0.70
N GLN A 195 12.05 12.52 0.41
CA GLN A 195 11.84 13.58 1.40
C GLN A 195 10.41 13.56 1.98
N LYS A 196 9.39 13.36 1.13
CA LYS A 196 7.98 13.22 1.56
C LYS A 196 7.74 11.93 2.36
N LEU A 197 8.40 10.83 1.98
CA LEU A 197 8.24 9.53 2.64
C LEU A 197 8.90 9.44 4.02
N ARG A 198 9.92 10.28 4.29
CA ARG A 198 10.74 10.25 5.51
C ARG A 198 9.91 10.19 6.80
N ALA A 199 8.87 11.01 6.91
CA ALA A 199 8.04 11.08 8.11
C ALA A 199 7.23 9.78 8.36
N TYR A 200 6.99 8.99 7.33
CA TYR A 200 6.20 7.77 7.43
C TYR A 200 7.04 6.53 7.76
N ALA A 201 8.35 6.54 7.44
CA ALA A 201 9.28 5.50 7.85
C ALA A 201 9.45 5.42 9.38
N SER A 202 9.13 6.49 10.12
CA SER A 202 9.12 6.56 11.58
C SER A 202 7.71 6.68 12.20
N HIS A 203 6.66 6.44 11.42
CA HIS A 203 5.27 6.56 11.84
C HIS A 203 4.93 5.69 13.07
N ALA A 204 3.99 6.09 13.94
CA ALA A 204 3.68 5.30 15.14
C ALA A 204 3.08 3.90 14.83
N ASN A 205 2.26 3.80 13.78
CA ASN A 205 1.69 2.53 13.31
C ASN A 205 2.73 1.69 12.54
N PRO A 206 3.09 0.47 13.02
CA PRO A 206 4.10 -0.37 12.38
C PRO A 206 3.74 -0.77 10.94
N ARG A 207 2.46 -1.00 10.63
CA ARG A 207 2.04 -1.38 9.26
C ARG A 207 2.29 -0.26 8.27
N VAL A 208 2.01 0.99 8.67
CA VAL A 208 2.31 2.18 7.86
C VAL A 208 3.82 2.34 7.69
N ARG A 209 4.62 2.15 8.76
CA ARG A 209 6.08 2.18 8.66
C ARG A 209 6.62 1.16 7.67
N ALA A 210 6.10 -0.07 7.70
CA ALA A 210 6.52 -1.11 6.75
C ALA A 210 6.24 -0.72 5.30
N LYS A 211 5.03 -0.22 5.00
CA LYS A 211 4.69 0.25 3.65
C LYS A 211 5.53 1.43 3.20
N ALA A 212 5.78 2.39 4.09
CA ALA A 212 6.66 3.52 3.80
C ALA A 212 8.11 3.06 3.57
N ALA A 213 8.62 2.13 4.38
CA ALA A 213 9.96 1.59 4.26
C ALA A 213 10.18 0.91 2.91
N VAL A 214 9.20 0.16 2.40
CA VAL A 214 9.25 -0.45 1.06
C VAL A 214 9.37 0.63 -0.02
N SER A 215 8.54 1.67 0.03
CA SER A 215 8.64 2.79 -0.93
C SER A 215 9.95 3.56 -0.81
N VAL A 216 10.47 3.76 0.41
CA VAL A 216 11.78 4.37 0.67
C VAL A 216 12.89 3.54 0.05
N SER A 217 12.93 2.22 0.31
CA SER A 217 13.94 1.32 -0.24
C SER A 217 13.96 1.36 -1.76
N ALA A 218 12.78 1.39 -2.38
CA ALA A 218 12.66 1.48 -3.83
C ALA A 218 13.08 2.85 -4.40
N CYS A 219 12.89 3.95 -3.66
CA CYS A 219 13.45 5.25 -4.03
C CYS A 219 14.98 5.21 -3.98
N VAL A 220 15.55 4.74 -2.87
CA VAL A 220 17.01 4.67 -2.66
C VAL A 220 17.67 3.79 -3.73
N SER A 221 17.09 2.64 -4.07
CA SER A 221 17.66 1.76 -5.11
C SER A 221 17.67 2.38 -6.51
N LYS A 222 16.87 3.42 -6.76
CA LYS A 222 16.84 4.17 -8.03
C LYS A 222 17.77 5.39 -8.03
N MET A 223 18.40 5.70 -6.90
CA MET A 223 19.29 6.86 -6.76
C MET A 223 20.74 6.45 -7.03
N GLY A 224 21.47 7.29 -7.75
CA GLY A 224 22.93 7.23 -7.77
C GLY A 224 23.54 7.82 -6.50
N LEU A 225 24.85 7.65 -6.34
CA LEU A 225 25.60 8.14 -5.17
C LEU A 225 25.36 9.63 -4.89
N GLU A 226 25.37 10.48 -5.91
CA GLU A 226 25.15 11.94 -5.73
C GLU A 226 23.77 12.25 -5.16
N GLY A 227 22.71 11.61 -5.66
CA GLY A 227 21.37 11.76 -5.07
C GLY A 227 21.31 11.28 -3.62
N MET A 228 22.03 10.20 -3.29
CA MET A 228 22.10 9.72 -1.90
C MET A 228 22.89 10.68 -0.99
N LYS A 229 23.94 11.34 -1.51
CA LYS A 229 24.67 12.40 -0.81
C LYS A 229 23.78 13.63 -0.58
N ASP A 230 23.02 14.04 -1.60
CA ASP A 230 22.08 15.17 -1.52
C ASP A 230 21.00 14.94 -0.44
N TYR A 231 20.50 13.72 -0.32
CA TYR A 231 19.61 13.37 0.79
C TYR A 231 20.36 13.30 2.13
N GLY A 232 21.58 12.75 2.09
CA GLY A 232 22.44 12.50 3.24
C GLY A 232 22.61 11.00 3.51
N LEU A 233 23.76 10.44 3.11
CA LEU A 233 24.13 9.04 3.33
C LEU A 233 23.96 8.61 4.80
N VAL A 234 24.40 9.45 5.73
CA VAL A 234 24.28 9.20 7.18
C VAL A 234 22.81 9.09 7.62
N SER A 235 21.93 9.89 7.02
CA SER A 235 20.49 9.84 7.31
C SER A 235 19.84 8.58 6.76
N LEU A 236 20.27 8.09 5.59
CA LEU A 236 19.81 6.81 5.04
C LEU A 236 20.18 5.64 5.93
N VAL A 237 21.44 5.54 6.37
CA VAL A 237 21.87 4.41 7.21
C VAL A 237 21.30 4.45 8.62
N LYS A 238 21.05 5.64 9.18
CA LYS A 238 20.33 5.79 10.45
C LYS A 238 18.87 5.33 10.31
N MET A 239 18.19 5.76 9.24
CA MET A 239 16.83 5.30 8.96
C MET A 239 16.77 3.77 8.79
N ALA A 240 17.72 3.18 8.06
CA ALA A 240 17.79 1.74 7.91
C ALA A 240 18.08 1.03 9.25
N ALA A 241 18.96 1.58 10.09
CA ALA A 241 19.25 1.04 11.42
C ALA A 241 18.01 0.96 12.31
N ASP A 242 17.18 2.00 12.29
CA ASP A 242 15.93 2.05 13.04
C ASP A 242 14.94 1.00 12.49
N LEU A 243 14.80 0.91 11.17
CA LEU A 243 13.90 -0.03 10.51
C LEU A 243 14.31 -1.50 10.65
N LEU A 244 15.61 -1.81 10.76
CA LEU A 244 16.10 -3.18 11.02
C LEU A 244 15.59 -3.74 12.35
N ASN A 245 15.24 -2.86 13.30
CA ASN A 245 14.68 -3.23 14.60
C ASN A 245 13.14 -3.18 14.61
N ASP A 246 12.49 -2.94 13.47
CA ASP A 246 11.03 -2.91 13.40
C ASP A 246 10.43 -4.29 13.68
N ARG A 247 9.20 -4.30 14.20
CA ARG A 247 8.45 -5.51 14.53
C ARG A 247 8.01 -6.27 13.27
N LEU A 248 7.74 -5.56 12.16
CA LEU A 248 7.28 -6.20 10.93
C LEU A 248 8.44 -6.65 10.03
N PRO A 249 8.40 -7.88 9.49
CA PRO A 249 9.45 -8.38 8.61
C PRO A 249 9.59 -7.55 7.33
N GLU A 250 8.48 -7.06 6.76
CA GLU A 250 8.48 -6.22 5.55
C GLU A 250 9.32 -4.94 5.73
N ALA A 251 9.24 -4.29 6.91
CA ALA A 251 10.06 -3.13 7.23
C ALA A 251 11.56 -3.49 7.33
N ARG A 252 11.88 -4.63 7.97
CA ARG A 252 13.27 -5.09 8.13
C ARG A 252 13.89 -5.48 6.78
N GLU A 253 13.14 -6.13 5.90
CA GLU A 253 13.63 -6.49 4.56
C GLU A 253 13.84 -5.25 3.69
N ALA A 254 12.93 -4.27 3.75
CA ALA A 254 13.15 -2.98 3.10
C ALA A 254 14.40 -2.26 3.65
N ALA A 255 14.63 -2.34 4.97
CA ALA A 255 15.84 -1.77 5.58
C ALA A 255 17.12 -2.41 5.03
N ARG A 256 17.15 -3.75 4.87
CA ARG A 256 18.28 -4.43 4.20
C ARG A 256 18.49 -3.91 2.78
N GLY A 257 17.41 -3.70 2.02
CA GLY A 257 17.47 -3.13 0.68
C GLY A 257 18.09 -1.72 0.65
N ILE A 258 17.74 -0.85 1.61
CA ILE A 258 18.36 0.47 1.77
C ILE A 258 19.87 0.33 2.04
N VAL A 259 20.25 -0.53 3.00
CA VAL A 259 21.66 -0.76 3.35
C VAL A 259 22.47 -1.22 2.16
N LEU A 260 21.98 -2.21 1.41
CA LEU A 260 22.68 -2.74 0.25
C LEU A 260 22.80 -1.69 -0.86
N SER A 261 21.75 -0.90 -1.09
CA SER A 261 21.79 0.17 -2.10
C SER A 261 22.83 1.24 -1.76
N VAL A 262 22.87 1.67 -0.49
CA VAL A 262 23.86 2.66 -0.01
C VAL A 262 25.27 2.08 -0.07
N TYR A 263 25.48 0.86 0.40
CA TYR A 263 26.78 0.18 0.35
C TYR A 263 27.30 0.09 -1.09
N ASN A 264 26.48 -0.41 -2.00
CA ASN A 264 26.85 -0.58 -3.40
C ASN A 264 27.24 0.76 -4.04
N ALA A 265 26.43 1.82 -3.84
CA ALA A 265 26.70 3.13 -4.40
C ALA A 265 27.91 3.83 -3.75
N TYR A 266 28.07 3.70 -2.43
CA TYR A 266 29.15 4.35 -1.68
C TYR A 266 30.52 3.72 -1.94
N THR A 267 30.56 2.42 -2.23
CA THR A 267 31.81 1.65 -2.37
C THR A 267 32.06 1.18 -3.81
N GLU A 268 31.30 1.67 -4.79
CA GLU A 268 31.33 1.18 -6.17
C GLU A 268 32.74 1.10 -6.76
N ASN A 269 33.52 2.18 -6.57
CA ASN A 269 34.87 2.38 -7.13
C ASN A 269 36.00 2.15 -6.13
N GLU A 270 35.70 1.56 -4.97
CA GLU A 270 36.66 1.37 -3.90
C GLU A 270 37.26 -0.04 -3.93
N GLU A 271 38.57 -0.17 -3.73
CA GLU A 271 39.25 -1.48 -3.67
C GLU A 271 38.93 -2.22 -2.34
N GLU A 272 38.97 -1.51 -1.23
CA GLU A 272 38.75 -2.04 0.12
C GLU A 272 37.31 -1.78 0.62
N LYS A 273 36.31 -2.19 -0.18
CA LYS A 273 34.87 -1.88 0.04
C LYS A 273 34.39 -2.15 1.46
N GLN A 274 34.75 -3.31 2.02
CA GLN A 274 34.30 -3.71 3.36
C GLN A 274 34.92 -2.86 4.46
N GLU A 275 36.19 -2.46 4.33
CA GLU A 275 36.87 -1.61 5.30
C GLU A 275 36.32 -0.19 5.28
N ILE A 276 36.14 0.38 4.07
CA ILE A 276 35.54 1.71 3.91
C ILE A 276 34.11 1.74 4.44
N TRP A 277 33.33 0.69 4.18
CA TRP A 277 31.98 0.56 4.73
C TRP A 277 31.96 0.42 6.25
N LEU A 278 32.86 -0.39 6.82
CA LEU A 278 33.02 -0.55 8.26
C LEU A 278 33.35 0.78 8.93
N ASN A 279 34.34 1.51 8.41
CA ASN A 279 34.77 2.81 8.92
C ASN A 279 33.63 3.84 8.84
N PHE A 280 32.89 3.86 7.73
CA PHE A 280 31.71 4.70 7.56
C PHE A 280 30.63 4.38 8.61
N CYS A 281 30.32 3.10 8.81
CA CYS A 281 29.30 2.68 9.78
C CYS A 281 29.72 3.01 11.23
N GLN A 282 30.95 2.71 11.63
CA GLN A 282 31.46 2.97 12.98
C GLN A 282 31.51 4.46 13.31
N SER A 283 31.80 5.30 12.31
CA SER A 283 31.86 6.75 12.50
C SER A 283 30.48 7.41 12.65
N ASN A 284 29.41 6.76 12.18
CA ASN A 284 28.09 7.39 12.03
C ASN A 284 26.97 6.72 12.82
N LEU A 285 27.17 5.50 13.32
CA LEU A 285 26.17 4.68 14.00
C LEU A 285 26.68 4.19 15.36
N THR A 286 25.74 3.72 16.20
CA THR A 286 26.12 3.02 17.44
C THR A 286 26.85 1.72 17.12
N PRO A 287 27.70 1.17 18.03
CA PRO A 287 28.42 -0.07 17.78
C PRO A 287 27.52 -1.25 17.35
N ILE A 288 26.34 -1.38 17.96
CA ILE A 288 25.37 -2.45 17.65
C ILE A 288 24.80 -2.28 16.24
N HIS A 289 24.43 -1.05 15.88
CA HIS A 289 23.92 -0.75 14.54
C HIS A 289 25.00 -0.92 13.47
N ALA A 290 26.23 -0.46 13.72
CA ALA A 290 27.35 -0.64 12.81
C ALA A 290 27.63 -2.12 12.52
N GLN A 291 27.68 -2.97 13.56
CA GLN A 291 27.83 -4.43 13.40
C GLN A 291 26.70 -5.03 12.55
N SER A 292 25.46 -4.57 12.75
CA SER A 292 24.32 -5.04 11.98
C SER A 292 24.42 -4.68 10.50
N MET A 293 24.87 -3.45 10.18
CA MET A 293 25.08 -2.99 8.80
C MET A 293 26.15 -3.82 8.08
N VAL A 294 27.28 -4.03 8.73
CA VAL A 294 28.40 -4.80 8.17
C VAL A 294 27.97 -6.24 7.90
N LYS A 295 27.26 -6.87 8.84
CA LYS A 295 26.77 -8.24 8.66
C LYS A 295 25.86 -8.39 7.44
N ILE A 296 25.05 -7.38 7.13
CA ILE A 296 24.15 -7.39 5.96
C ILE A 296 24.96 -7.39 4.66
N THR A 297 26.00 -6.57 4.57
CA THR A 297 26.81 -6.41 3.36
C THR A 297 27.86 -7.49 3.18
N SER A 298 28.32 -8.14 4.26
CA SER A 298 29.25 -9.28 4.20
C SER A 298 28.58 -10.60 3.79
N SER A 299 27.24 -10.62 3.69
CA SER A 299 26.47 -11.79 3.24
C SER A 299 26.16 -11.77 1.74
N GLN A 300 26.72 -10.81 1.00
CA GLN A 300 26.64 -10.74 -0.47
C GLN A 300 27.63 -11.68 -1.14
#